data_AF-A0A7D4GJI3-F1
#
_entry.id   AF-A0A7D4GJI3-F1
#
_cell.length_a   1.000
_cell.length_b   1.000
_cell.length_c   1.000
_cell.angle_alpha   90.00
_cell.angle_beta   90.00
_cell.angle_gamma   90.00
#
_symmetry.space_group_name_H-M   'P 1'
#
loop_
_entity.id
_entity.type
_entity.pdbx_description
1 polymer ?
#
loop_
_entity_poly.entity_id
_entity_poly.type
_entity_poly.pdbx_seq_one_letter_code
_entity_poly.pdbx_strand_id
1 'polypeptide(L)'
;MKKVIIPALTILIVNIIVGLLLSSYPLANMLFTSIAILVNTLLTVILFLFCAESTHRLSLGFIFTLIGIIEYFSGLIAPGRLTDNWWVIMFVVLTAIQAILVFLSLYYKKK
;
A
#
# COMPACT_ATOMS: atom_id res chain seq x y z
N MET A 1 -8.93 -5.31 -12.87
CA MET A 1 -7.45 -5.36 -12.74
C MET A 1 -6.76 -4.15 -13.35
N LYS A 2 -6.93 -3.86 -14.66
CA LYS A 2 -6.37 -2.64 -15.29
C LYS A 2 -6.68 -1.35 -14.51
N LYS A 3 -7.90 -1.22 -13.99
CA LYS A 3 -8.36 -0.09 -13.17
C LYS A 3 -7.62 0.11 -11.84
N VAL A 4 -6.86 -0.87 -11.35
CA VAL A 4 -6.07 -0.80 -10.11
C VAL A 4 -4.58 -0.70 -10.43
N ILE A 5 -4.10 -1.51 -11.37
CA ILE A 5 -2.67 -1.58 -11.72
C ILE A 5 -2.21 -0.29 -12.41
N ILE A 6 -3.01 0.28 -13.33
CA ILE A 6 -2.64 1.50 -14.04
C ILE A 6 -2.41 2.68 -13.07
N PRO A 7 -3.36 3.05 -12.19
CA PRO A 7 -3.13 4.16 -11.26
C PRO A 7 -1.99 3.90 -10.29
N ALA A 8 -1.85 2.67 -9.78
CA ALA A 8 -0.73 2.30 -8.92
C ALA A 8 0.63 2.47 -9.62
N LEU A 9 0.74 2.01 -10.87
CA LEU A 9 1.95 2.15 -11.66
C LEU A 9 2.26 3.63 -11.96
N THR A 10 1.24 4.42 -12.29
CA THR A 10 1.39 5.87 -12.48
C THR A 10 1.93 6.54 -11.22
N ILE A 11 1.34 6.24 -10.05
CA ILE A 11 1.79 6.81 -8.77
C ILE A 11 3.24 6.36 -8.45
N LEU A 12 3.58 5.10 -8.70
CA LEU A 12 4.94 4.59 -8.48
C LEU A 12 5.98 5.31 -9.36
N ILE A 13 5.68 5.46 -10.66
CA ILE A 13 6.56 6.17 -11.61
C ILE A 13 6.74 7.62 -11.17
N VAL A 14 5.64 8.29 -10.80
CA VAL A 14 5.70 9.68 -10.30
C VAL A 14 6.54 9.75 -9.03
N ASN A 15 6.35 8.85 -8.05
CA ASN A 15 7.13 8.83 -6.81
C ASN A 15 8.64 8.67 -7.08
N ILE A 16 9.01 7.78 -8.01
CA ILE A 16 10.42 7.58 -8.40
C ILE A 16 10.98 8.84 -9.06
N ILE A 17 10.26 9.43 -10.02
CA ILE A 17 10.70 10.65 -10.70
C ILE A 17 10.88 11.78 -9.69
N VAL A 18 9.90 11.98 -8.80
CA VAL A 18 9.95 12.99 -7.72
C VAL A 18 11.16 12.74 -6.79
N GLY A 19 11.40 11.49 -6.39
CA GLY A 19 12.57 11.10 -5.58
C GLY A 19 13.91 11.33 -6.25
N LEU A 20 13.98 11.18 -7.58
CA LEU A 20 15.20 11.45 -8.34
C LEU A 20 15.43 12.94 -8.61
N LEU A 21 14.37 13.74 -8.65
CA LEU A 21 14.45 15.18 -8.93
C LEU A 21 14.65 16.04 -7.68
N LEU A 22 14.14 15.63 -6.52
CA LEU A 22 14.19 16.40 -5.28
C LEU A 22 15.35 15.96 -4.39
N SER A 23 16.38 16.79 -4.28
CA SER A 23 17.52 16.57 -3.38
C SER A 23 17.11 16.45 -1.90
N SER A 24 15.99 17.07 -1.52
CA SER A 24 15.44 17.03 -0.16
C SER A 24 14.62 15.77 0.12
N TYR A 25 14.45 14.87 -0.85
CA TYR A 25 13.75 13.60 -0.69
C TYR A 25 14.78 12.47 -0.54
N PRO A 26 15.06 12.00 0.69
CA PRO A 26 16.09 11.00 0.90
C PRO A 26 15.75 9.70 0.17
N LEU A 27 16.79 9.01 -0.34
CA LEU A 27 16.63 7.73 -1.04
C LEU A 27 15.85 6.70 -0.19
N ALA A 28 16.10 6.66 1.11
CA ALA A 28 15.39 5.77 2.04
C ALA A 28 13.87 6.01 2.02
N ASN A 29 13.44 7.28 2.09
CA ASN A 29 12.04 7.66 2.08
C ASN A 29 11.39 7.32 0.73
N MET A 30 12.12 7.51 -0.38
CA MET A 30 11.66 7.10 -1.72
C MET A 30 11.44 5.58 -1.79
N LEU A 31 12.34 4.79 -1.21
CA LEU A 31 12.19 3.33 -1.15
C LEU A 31 11.02 2.91 -0.25
N PHE A 32 10.85 3.55 0.91
CA PHE A 32 9.73 3.28 1.82
C PHE A 32 8.38 3.52 1.16
N THR A 33 8.17 4.69 0.56
CA THR A 33 6.93 5.01 -0.13
C THR A 33 6.70 4.11 -1.35
N SER A 34 7.77 3.75 -2.08
CA SER A 34 7.68 2.81 -3.21
C SER A 34 7.24 1.41 -2.76
N ILE A 35 7.81 0.89 -1.68
CA ILE A 35 7.42 -0.39 -1.09
C ILE A 35 5.96 -0.35 -0.62
N ALA A 36 5.54 0.75 0.03
CA ALA A 36 4.16 0.91 0.44
C ALA A 36 3.18 0.89 -0.75
N ILE A 37 3.50 1.58 -1.84
CA ILE A 37 2.70 1.55 -3.07
C ILE A 37 2.61 0.11 -3.60
N LEU A 38 3.74 -0.60 -3.69
CA LEU A 38 3.78 -1.97 -4.22
C LEU A 38 2.96 -2.96 -3.37
N VAL A 39 3.14 -2.92 -2.05
CA VAL A 39 2.44 -3.84 -1.11
C VAL A 39 0.94 -3.58 -1.09
N ASN A 40 0.50 -2.31 -1.01
CA ASN A 40 -0.93 -1.98 -1.08
C ASN A 40 -1.55 -2.40 -2.42
N THR A 41 -0.82 -2.19 -3.52
CA THR A 41 -1.29 -2.59 -4.85
C THR A 41 -1.44 -4.10 -4.93
N LEU A 42 -0.46 -4.85 -4.42
CA LEU A 42 -0.50 -6.31 -4.40
C LEU A 42 -1.69 -6.82 -3.58
N LEU A 43 -1.88 -6.32 -2.37
CA LEU A 43 -3.01 -6.69 -1.50
C LEU A 43 -4.36 -6.34 -2.14
N THR A 44 -4.46 -5.18 -2.78
CA THR A 44 -5.66 -4.77 -3.51
C THR A 44 -5.92 -5.69 -4.71
N VAL A 45 -4.89 -6.08 -5.46
CA VAL A 45 -5.01 -7.01 -6.58
C VAL A 45 -5.49 -8.38 -6.10
N ILE A 46 -4.91 -8.92 -5.02
CA ILE A 46 -5.34 -10.18 -4.39
C ILE A 46 -6.81 -10.08 -3.99
N LEU A 47 -7.20 -9.00 -3.31
CA LEU A 47 -8.59 -8.76 -2.90
C LEU A 47 -9.54 -8.78 -4.11
N PHE A 48 -9.18 -8.11 -5.21
CA PHE A 48 -10.00 -8.05 -6.41
C PHE A 48 -10.04 -9.34 -7.23
N LEU A 49 -8.99 -10.16 -7.16
CA LEU A 49 -8.91 -11.46 -7.83
C LEU A 49 -9.77 -12.51 -7.13
N PHE A 50 -9.76 -12.51 -5.80
CA PHE A 50 -10.33 -13.62 -5.03
C PHE A 50 -11.68 -13.29 -4.36
N CYS A 51 -12.06 -12.02 -4.17
CA CYS A 51 -13.38 -11.63 -3.65
C CYS A 51 -14.38 -11.41 -4.80
N ALA A 52 -15.41 -12.27 -4.89
CA ALA A 52 -16.37 -12.28 -6.01
C ALA A 52 -17.58 -11.36 -5.82
N GLU A 53 -17.86 -10.91 -4.59
CA GLU A 53 -19.02 -10.04 -4.34
C GLU A 53 -18.65 -8.56 -4.48
N SER A 54 -19.43 -7.82 -5.28
CA SER A 54 -19.16 -6.44 -5.67
C SER A 54 -19.11 -5.48 -4.48
N THR A 55 -19.96 -5.69 -3.46
CA THR A 55 -20.10 -4.79 -2.31
C THR A 55 -18.93 -4.90 -1.33
N HIS A 56 -18.55 -6.12 -0.93
CA HIS A 56 -17.40 -6.35 -0.04
C HIS A 56 -16.08 -5.91 -0.68
N ARG A 57 -15.94 -6.13 -2.00
CA ARG A 57 -14.77 -5.70 -2.76
C ARG A 57 -14.60 -4.18 -2.78
N LEU A 58 -15.71 -3.44 -2.91
CA LEU A 58 -15.68 -1.98 -2.94
C LEU A 58 -15.33 -1.38 -1.57
N SER A 59 -15.96 -1.89 -0.50
CA SER A 59 -15.72 -1.40 0.87
C SER A 59 -14.28 -1.64 1.33
N LEU A 60 -13.77 -2.88 1.17
CA LEU A 60 -12.39 -3.19 1.53
C LEU A 60 -11.36 -2.47 0.63
N GLY A 61 -11.68 -2.29 -0.65
CA GLY A 61 -10.85 -1.48 -1.56
C GLY A 61 -10.69 -0.03 -1.09
N PHE A 62 -11.76 0.57 -0.56
CA PHE A 62 -11.70 1.92 0.02
C PHE A 62 -10.82 1.96 1.28
N ILE A 63 -10.97 0.99 2.18
CA ILE A 63 -10.13 0.87 3.38
C ILE A 63 -8.65 0.74 3.00
N PHE A 64 -8.33 -0.10 2.01
CA PHE A 64 -6.94 -0.32 1.58
C PHE A 64 -6.36 0.94 0.94
N THR A 65 -7.19 1.70 0.22
CA THR A 65 -6.78 2.98 -0.36
C THR A 65 -6.44 3.99 0.73
N LEU A 66 -7.26 4.10 1.79
CA LEU A 66 -7.00 4.98 2.92
C LEU A 66 -5.71 4.60 3.67
N ILE A 67 -5.52 3.31 3.94
CA ILE A 67 -4.29 2.81 4.57
C ILE A 67 -3.07 3.13 3.69
N GLY A 68 -3.14 2.87 2.39
CA GLY A 68 -2.05 3.17 1.47
C GLY A 68 -1.71 4.67 1.40
N ILE A 69 -2.71 5.55 1.49
CA ILE A 69 -2.50 6.99 1.60
C ILE A 69 -1.73 7.32 2.89
N ILE A 70 -2.14 6.75 4.03
CA ILE A 70 -1.48 6.96 5.33
C ILE A 70 -0.03 6.48 5.27
N GLU A 71 0.23 5.27 4.77
CA GLU A 71 1.57 4.70 4.65
C GLU A 71 2.47 5.51 3.70
N TYR A 72 1.90 6.03 2.62
CA TYR A 72 2.64 6.89 1.68
C TYR A 72 3.05 8.21 2.34
N PHE A 73 2.10 8.98 2.89
CA PHE A 73 2.41 10.29 3.49
C PHE A 73 3.32 10.19 4.71
N SER A 74 3.10 9.18 5.55
CA SER A 74 4.00 8.92 6.68
C SER A 74 5.39 8.48 6.23
N GLY A 75 5.52 7.80 5.09
CA GLY A 75 6.81 7.39 4.52
C GLY A 75 7.65 8.56 4.03
N LEU A 76 6.99 9.64 3.59
CA LEU A 76 7.67 10.88 3.21
C LEU A 76 8.39 11.54 4.40
N ILE A 77 7.81 11.46 5.60
CA ILE A 77 8.36 12.07 6.83
C ILE A 77 9.12 11.07 7.71
N ALA A 78 9.30 9.84 7.24
CA ALA A 78 9.99 8.80 8.00
C ALA A 78 11.48 9.13 8.20
N PRO A 79 12.08 8.70 9.33
CA PRO A 79 13.52 8.73 9.51
C PRO A 79 14.20 7.86 8.44
N GLY A 80 15.27 8.34 7.81
CA GLY A 80 16.00 7.58 6.79
C GLY A 80 16.80 6.37 7.30
N ARG A 81 16.75 6.09 8.61
CA ARG A 81 17.37 4.92 9.24
C ARG A 81 16.34 3.80 9.40
N LEU A 82 16.76 2.54 9.27
CA LEU A 82 15.88 1.39 9.50
C LEU A 82 15.70 1.08 11.00
N THR A 83 16.72 1.33 11.81
CA THR A 83 16.65 1.12 13.27
C THR A 83 15.81 2.20 13.93
N ASP A 84 14.99 1.79 14.90
CA ASP A 84 14.08 2.66 15.64
C ASP A 84 13.19 3.52 14.70
N ASN A 85 12.73 2.90 13.62
CA ASN A 85 11.91 3.54 12.61
C ASN A 85 10.43 3.29 12.88
N TRP A 86 9.76 4.31 13.40
CA TRP A 86 8.33 4.28 13.67
C TRP A 86 7.49 3.98 12.42
N TRP A 87 7.96 4.41 11.23
CA TRP A 87 7.25 4.17 9.99
C TRP A 87 7.25 2.68 9.62
N VAL A 88 8.39 2.00 9.75
CA VAL A 88 8.50 0.56 9.46
C VAL A 88 7.56 -0.24 10.37
N ILE A 89 7.52 0.09 11.66
CA ILE A 89 6.63 -0.57 12.62
C ILE A 89 5.17 -0.37 12.22
N MET A 90 4.77 0.88 11.94
CA MET A 90 3.41 1.21 11.53
C MET A 90 3.02 0.52 10.21
N PHE A 91 3.91 0.54 9.21
CA PHE A 91 3.74 -0.12 7.92
C PHE A 91 3.49 -1.63 8.08
N VAL A 92 4.31 -2.32 8.88
CA VAL A 92 4.16 -3.76 9.15
C VAL A 92 2.81 -4.06 9.82
N VAL A 93 2.42 -3.27 10.82
CA VAL A 93 1.15 -3.47 11.54
C VAL A 93 -0.06 -3.25 10.62
N LEU A 94 -0.07 -2.16 9.85
CA LEU A 94 -1.17 -1.88 8.92
C LEU A 94 -1.26 -2.92 7.79
N THR A 95 -0.11 -3.30 7.21
CA THR A 95 -0.03 -4.38 6.21
C THR A 95 -0.55 -5.69 6.78
N ALA A 96 -0.22 -6.03 8.04
CA ALA A 96 -0.74 -7.24 8.69
C ALA A 96 -2.26 -7.20 8.86
N ILE A 97 -2.83 -6.06 9.27
CA ILE A 97 -4.28 -5.86 9.36
C ILE A 97 -4.95 -6.05 8.00
N GLN A 98 -4.40 -5.43 6.94
CA GLN A 98 -4.91 -5.60 5.58
C GLN A 98 -4.87 -7.07 5.14
N ALA A 99 -3.75 -7.76 5.39
CA ALA A 99 -3.60 -9.17 5.05
C ALA A 99 -4.63 -10.06 5.78
N ILE A 100 -4.89 -9.80 7.07
CA ILE A 100 -5.93 -10.48 7.84
C ILE A 100 -7.32 -10.21 7.23
N LEU A 101 -7.63 -8.97 6.85
CA LEU A 101 -8.91 -8.63 6.22
C LEU A 101 -9.08 -9.31 4.86
N VAL A 102 -8.03 -9.37 4.03
CA VAL A 102 -8.03 -10.19 2.82
C VAL A 102 -8.35 -11.63 3.18
N PHE A 103 -7.57 -12.24 4.08
CA PHE A 103 -7.74 -13.63 4.47
C PHE A 103 -9.17 -13.96 4.96
N LEU A 104 -9.72 -13.14 5.86
CA LEU A 104 -11.08 -13.31 6.36
C LEU A 104 -12.11 -13.22 5.23
N SER A 105 -11.96 -12.24 4.32
CA SER A 105 -12.86 -12.10 3.17
C SER A 105 -12.83 -13.33 2.25
N LEU A 106 -11.67 -14.00 2.13
CA LEU A 106 -11.53 -15.20 1.32
C LEU A 106 -12.05 -16.46 2.02
N TYR A 107 -11.83 -16.54 3.33
CA TYR A 107 -12.30 -17.65 4.15
C TYR A 107 -13.84 -17.70 4.19
N TYR A 108 -14.49 -16.58 4.48
CA TYR A 108 -15.96 -16.52 4.56
C TYR A 108 -16.65 -16.68 3.21
N LYS A 109 -16.00 -16.32 2.08
CA LYS A 109 -16.54 -16.57 0.74
C LYS A 109 -16.67 -18.08 0.42
N LYS A 110 -15.77 -18.91 0.96
CA LYS A 110 -15.75 -20.36 0.65
C LYS A 110 -16.78 -21.17 1.43
N LYS A 111 -17.46 -20.55 2.41
CA LYS A 111 -18.44 -21.19 3.27
C LYS A 111 -19.85 -20.80 2.83
#